data_AF-A0A7Y3F5L5-F1
#
_entry.id   AF-A0A7Y3F5L5-F1
#
_cell.length_a   1.000
_cell.length_b   1.000
_cell.length_c   1.000
_cell.angle_alpha   90.00
_cell.angle_beta   90.00
_cell.angle_gamma   90.00
#
_symmetry.space_group_name_H-M   'P 1'
#
loop_
_entity.id
_entity.type
_entity.pdbx_description
1 polymer ?
#
loop_
_entity_poly.entity_id
_entity_poly.type
_entity_poly.pdbx_seq_one_letter_code
_entity_poly.pdbx_strand_id
1 'polypeptide(L)'
;MTDKSTSNAQPYPNGVMINAYPDSIGCELLDTMWMLRKPDLEGVFSLFYVLPTFFHSDLDRGFSVIDYDINEDFVSPRDLEIAAELGMGFKFDLVLNHMSVGSLQFQDMLQKGDESDYRDFFIDWNEFWSGHGDIGPEGYIIPEQKYLDRLFMRKPEMPILKVRFPDGSERPYWNTFYQEVNYQPLTIDDLEGIEGLPSEHAEIILIRINTAIAAQQDFSELTLDGYREQLMNIVEQKRQYLGQMDLNAGSEKVWEFYDETLQKLSGYGAEFVRLDAFAYLHKAVGETNFFNKPGTWEYLERLKHLAANHGLTLLPEIHAEYGSGLHEEVAAQGFPVYDFFLPGLVIDALDRGLNTPLLRWIGELDETGIHTVNMLGCHDGIPVLDLRGKDVDGEYREGLLTDDEIEAVIENILARGGRIKNLYGPDGRKIAYYQVNATYFSALGEDEQKLLLARAIQIFTPGIPQVWYLDLFAGKNDYAAADRGGTGGHKEINRTTLSLADIENGLQTEVVRQQLQLLRLRNTHPAFSGTLEIHDTPSDRLHLTWRDGDAYAILEANLRSHNFSVTHRGGPGRDGVMRFVR
;
A
#
# COMPACT_ATOMS: atom_id res chain seq x y z
N MET A 1 38.38 10.85 -14.27
CA MET A 1 38.26 11.72 -13.08
C MET A 1 37.36 12.88 -13.46
N THR A 2 36.05 12.61 -13.41
CA THR A 2 35.01 13.63 -13.50
C THR A 2 34.49 13.79 -12.09
N ASP A 3 34.70 14.99 -11.57
CA ASP A 3 34.31 15.45 -10.25
C ASP A 3 32.80 15.22 -10.08
N LYS A 4 32.40 14.33 -9.16
CA LYS A 4 31.00 14.18 -8.75
C LYS A 4 30.66 15.48 -8.02
N SER A 5 29.99 16.40 -8.72
CA SER A 5 29.52 17.65 -8.12
C SER A 5 28.67 17.30 -6.90
N THR A 6 29.12 17.78 -5.74
CA THR A 6 28.41 17.74 -4.48
C THR A 6 27.06 18.46 -4.62
N SER A 7 26.03 17.68 -4.93
CA SER A 7 24.64 18.05 -4.70
C SER A 7 24.48 18.22 -3.19
N ASN A 8 24.10 19.43 -2.76
CA ASN A 8 23.71 19.77 -1.38
C ASN A 8 22.36 19.12 -0.98
N ALA A 9 22.00 17.96 -1.54
CA ALA A 9 20.83 17.21 -1.10
C ALA A 9 21.13 16.58 0.26
N GLN A 10 20.20 16.76 1.21
CA GLN A 10 20.18 15.96 2.43
C GLN A 10 20.24 14.47 2.03
N PRO A 11 21.14 13.67 2.61
CA PRO A 11 21.16 12.24 2.34
C PRO A 11 19.82 11.64 2.76
N TYR A 12 19.27 10.74 1.95
CA TYR A 12 18.05 10.03 2.33
C TYR A 12 18.26 9.30 3.66
N PRO A 13 17.22 9.22 4.52
CA PRO A 13 17.32 8.40 5.71
C PRO A 13 17.65 6.96 5.33
N ASN A 14 18.47 6.29 6.13
CA ASN A 14 19.05 4.99 5.79
C ASN A 14 18.98 4.05 7.00
N GLY A 15 18.86 2.76 6.73
CA GLY A 15 18.72 1.72 7.75
C GLY A 15 17.71 0.67 7.31
N VAL A 16 17.73 -0.48 7.97
CA VAL A 16 16.70 -1.51 7.76
C VAL A 16 15.38 -1.00 8.35
N MET A 17 14.32 -1.12 7.57
CA MET A 17 12.99 -0.66 7.90
C MET A 17 12.07 -1.84 8.21
N ILE A 18 11.46 -1.90 9.40
CA ILE A 18 10.35 -2.83 9.66
C ILE A 18 9.05 -2.23 9.12
N ASN A 19 8.13 -3.06 8.63
CA ASN A 19 6.81 -2.65 8.14
C ASN A 19 5.72 -3.51 8.78
N ALA A 20 4.73 -2.86 9.41
CA ALA A 20 3.63 -3.50 10.11
C ALA A 20 2.45 -2.54 10.30
N TYR A 21 1.25 -3.09 10.51
CA TYR A 21 0.17 -2.34 11.17
C TYR A 21 0.47 -2.21 12.68
N PRO A 22 -0.03 -1.15 13.35
CA PRO A 22 -0.03 -1.04 14.81
C PRO A 22 -0.42 -2.33 15.54
N ASP A 23 -1.44 -3.03 15.05
CA ASP A 23 -2.03 -4.24 15.63
C ASP A 23 -1.53 -5.55 14.98
N SER A 24 -0.47 -5.50 14.17
CA SER A 24 0.10 -6.71 13.55
C SER A 24 0.79 -7.63 14.55
N ILE A 25 1.25 -7.06 15.66
CA ILE A 25 1.92 -7.76 16.75
C ILE A 25 1.14 -7.44 18.01
N GLY A 26 0.61 -8.45 18.68
CA GLY A 26 -0.27 -8.28 19.83
C GLY A 26 -1.59 -7.62 19.43
N CYS A 27 -1.94 -6.53 20.08
CA CYS A 27 -3.17 -5.77 19.81
C CYS A 27 -2.94 -4.27 19.54
N GLU A 28 -1.78 -3.72 19.90
CA GLU A 28 -1.47 -2.30 19.82
C GLU A 28 0.00 -2.05 19.51
N LEU A 29 0.35 -0.83 19.08
CA LEU A 29 1.72 -0.48 18.68
C LEU A 29 2.74 -0.67 19.82
N LEU A 30 2.29 -0.54 21.07
CA LEU A 30 3.09 -0.78 22.27
C LEU A 30 3.69 -2.19 22.31
N ASP A 31 2.96 -3.20 21.82
CA ASP A 31 3.44 -4.58 21.74
C ASP A 31 4.61 -4.71 20.75
N THR A 32 4.52 -4.04 19.60
CA THR A 32 5.63 -3.92 18.65
C THR A 32 6.82 -3.19 19.28
N MET A 33 6.57 -2.11 20.02
CA MET A 33 7.61 -1.35 20.71
C MET A 33 8.35 -2.20 21.75
N TRP A 34 7.63 -3.04 22.52
CA TRP A 34 8.25 -3.98 23.45
C TRP A 34 9.03 -5.08 22.76
N MET A 35 8.54 -5.60 21.62
CA MET A 35 9.31 -6.53 20.80
C MET A 35 10.64 -5.88 20.37
N LEU A 36 10.60 -4.67 19.80
CA LEU A 36 11.79 -3.98 19.29
C LEU A 36 12.82 -3.63 20.38
N ARG A 37 12.40 -3.52 21.65
CA ARG A 37 13.30 -3.36 22.80
C ARG A 37 14.07 -4.62 23.19
N LYS A 38 13.69 -5.79 22.68
CA LYS A 38 14.36 -7.04 23.07
C LYS A 38 15.82 -7.03 22.59
N PRO A 39 16.76 -7.57 23.39
CA PRO A 39 18.17 -7.64 23.00
C PRO A 39 18.41 -8.33 21.65
N ASP A 40 17.60 -9.33 21.31
CA ASP A 40 17.68 -10.05 20.03
C ASP A 40 17.45 -9.15 18.80
N LEU A 41 16.81 -7.98 18.98
CA LEU A 41 16.48 -7.01 17.95
C LEU A 41 17.34 -5.74 18.00
N GLU A 42 18.26 -5.64 18.98
CA GLU A 42 19.16 -4.50 19.10
C GLU A 42 19.97 -4.31 17.81
N GLY A 43 19.92 -3.10 17.26
CA GLY A 43 20.62 -2.72 16.02
C GLY A 43 20.08 -3.37 14.75
N VAL A 44 18.95 -4.08 14.78
CA VAL A 44 18.36 -4.72 13.59
C VAL A 44 17.64 -3.70 12.72
N PHE A 45 16.87 -2.81 13.31
CA PHE A 45 16.04 -1.81 12.61
C PHE A 45 16.40 -0.40 13.07
N SER A 46 16.31 0.55 12.16
CA SER A 46 16.43 1.99 12.44
C SER A 46 15.23 2.79 11.94
N LEU A 47 14.37 2.17 11.14
CA LEU A 47 13.18 2.78 10.59
C LEU A 47 11.96 1.88 10.83
N PHE A 48 10.79 2.47 11.00
CA PHE A 48 9.52 1.76 11.07
C PHE A 48 8.50 2.43 10.15
N TYR A 49 8.10 1.71 9.11
CA TYR A 49 6.88 2.00 8.36
C TYR A 49 5.65 1.47 9.11
N VAL A 50 4.90 2.38 9.71
CA VAL A 50 3.65 2.05 10.41
C VAL A 50 2.48 2.33 9.47
N LEU A 51 1.64 1.31 9.26
CA LEU A 51 0.51 1.40 8.34
C LEU A 51 -0.67 2.23 8.91
N PRO A 52 -1.60 2.67 8.03
CA PRO A 52 -2.48 3.81 8.34
C PRO A 52 -3.51 3.62 9.46
N THR A 53 -3.72 2.42 10.02
CA THR A 53 -4.54 2.28 11.25
C THR A 53 -3.93 2.97 12.46
N PHE A 54 -2.71 3.52 12.32
CA PHE A 54 -2.16 4.51 13.24
C PHE A 54 -3.08 5.74 13.39
N PHE A 55 -3.84 6.09 12.34
CA PHE A 55 -4.75 7.23 12.32
C PHE A 55 -6.22 6.77 12.41
N HIS A 56 -7.11 7.70 12.79
CA HIS A 56 -8.55 7.46 12.74
C HIS A 56 -8.99 7.12 11.31
N SER A 57 -9.61 5.95 11.16
CA SER A 57 -9.94 5.36 9.87
C SER A 57 -11.06 4.32 10.00
N ASP A 58 -11.72 3.96 8.90
CA ASP A 58 -12.87 3.04 8.91
C ASP A 58 -12.74 1.85 7.94
N LEU A 59 -12.55 2.11 6.64
CA LEU A 59 -12.42 1.10 5.58
C LEU A 59 -10.96 0.84 5.18
N ASP A 60 -10.79 -0.25 4.43
CA ASP A 60 -9.53 -0.65 3.79
C ASP A 60 -8.34 -0.70 4.77
N ARG A 61 -8.63 -1.14 6.02
CA ARG A 61 -7.64 -1.32 7.10
C ARG A 61 -6.70 -0.11 7.24
N GLY A 62 -7.30 1.09 7.29
CA GLY A 62 -6.58 2.33 7.53
C GLY A 62 -6.55 3.29 6.34
N PHE A 63 -6.69 2.82 5.11
CA PHE A 63 -6.58 3.66 3.92
C PHE A 63 -7.83 4.51 3.63
N SER A 64 -8.88 4.40 4.44
CA SER A 64 -9.99 5.36 4.46
C SER A 64 -9.85 6.24 5.70
N VAL A 65 -9.02 7.28 5.58
CA VAL A 65 -8.60 8.14 6.69
C VAL A 65 -9.68 9.17 7.00
N ILE A 66 -10.10 9.23 8.26
CA ILE A 66 -11.04 10.24 8.80
C ILE A 66 -10.27 11.54 9.08
N ASP A 67 -9.19 11.42 9.84
CA ASP A 67 -8.23 12.47 10.14
C ASP A 67 -6.85 11.85 10.46
N TYR A 68 -5.82 12.69 10.58
CA TYR A 68 -4.47 12.25 10.92
C TYR A 68 -4.15 12.39 12.42
N ASP A 69 -5.15 12.46 13.29
CA ASP A 69 -4.92 12.24 14.73
C ASP A 69 -4.63 10.76 15.00
N ILE A 70 -3.95 10.51 16.11
CA ILE A 70 -3.58 9.16 16.55
C ILE A 70 -4.87 8.40 16.90
N ASN A 71 -5.03 7.21 16.36
CA ASN A 71 -6.08 6.29 16.78
C ASN A 71 -5.72 5.68 18.16
N GLU A 72 -6.39 6.15 19.21
CA GLU A 72 -6.07 5.75 20.57
C GLU A 72 -6.45 4.30 20.91
N ASP A 73 -7.19 3.61 20.03
CA ASP A 73 -7.45 2.16 20.18
C ASP A 73 -6.18 1.32 19.92
N PHE A 74 -5.23 1.85 19.14
CA PHE A 74 -4.03 1.11 18.71
C PHE A 74 -2.70 1.77 19.05
N VAL A 75 -2.70 3.08 19.30
CA VAL A 75 -1.46 3.86 19.42
C VAL A 75 -1.59 4.85 20.56
N SER A 76 -0.53 4.96 21.34
CA SER A 76 -0.40 5.92 22.44
C SER A 76 0.80 6.84 22.24
N PRO A 77 0.81 8.05 22.84
CA PRO A 77 1.99 8.90 22.85
C PRO A 77 3.24 8.24 23.44
N ARG A 78 3.07 7.25 24.35
CA ARG A 78 4.18 6.49 24.93
C ARG A 78 4.93 5.68 23.87
N ASP A 79 4.26 5.23 22.82
CA ASP A 79 4.89 4.45 21.75
C ASP A 79 5.92 5.28 20.99
N LEU A 80 5.58 6.55 20.73
CA LEU A 80 6.48 7.52 20.09
C LEU A 80 7.69 7.84 20.97
N GLU A 81 7.49 7.97 22.30
CA GLU A 81 8.60 8.11 23.25
C GLU A 81 9.53 6.89 23.22
N ILE A 82 8.97 5.68 23.20
CA ILE A 82 9.75 4.45 23.11
C ILE A 82 10.54 4.39 21.80
N ALA A 83 9.90 4.74 20.67
CA ALA A 83 10.57 4.77 19.37
C ALA A 83 11.73 5.78 19.35
N ALA A 84 11.54 6.96 19.95
CA ALA A 84 12.60 7.95 20.11
C ALA A 84 13.75 7.44 21.01
N GLU A 85 13.44 6.75 22.12
CA GLU A 85 14.44 6.09 22.98
C GLU A 85 15.26 5.04 22.21
N LEU A 86 14.66 4.37 21.22
CA LEU A 86 15.31 3.41 20.33
C LEU A 86 16.06 4.05 19.15
N GLY A 87 15.94 5.37 18.95
CA GLY A 87 16.50 6.09 17.81
C GLY A 87 15.85 5.68 16.48
N MET A 88 14.56 5.34 16.51
CA MET A 88 13.82 4.85 15.36
C MET A 88 13.09 5.98 14.63
N GLY A 89 13.37 6.15 13.35
CA GLY A 89 12.63 7.07 12.47
C GLY A 89 11.36 6.42 11.93
N PHE A 90 10.31 7.22 11.74
CA PHE A 90 9.05 6.70 11.19
C PHE A 90 8.92 6.95 9.69
N LYS A 91 8.16 6.06 9.07
CA LYS A 91 7.53 6.28 7.78
C LYS A 91 6.03 6.14 7.96
N PHE A 92 5.28 7.08 7.41
CA PHE A 92 3.81 7.02 7.38
C PHE A 92 3.28 7.22 5.97
N ASP A 93 2.02 6.89 5.76
CA ASP A 93 1.29 7.25 4.55
C ASP A 93 0.75 8.67 4.64
N LEU A 94 0.84 9.40 3.54
CA LEU A 94 -0.10 10.45 3.20
C LEU A 94 -1.05 9.87 2.15
N VAL A 95 -2.25 9.48 2.59
CA VAL A 95 -3.38 9.09 1.75
C VAL A 95 -3.96 10.37 1.13
N LEU A 96 -3.29 10.86 0.10
CA LEU A 96 -3.60 12.14 -0.51
C LEU A 96 -4.72 12.08 -1.55
N ASN A 97 -4.95 10.92 -2.19
CA ASN A 97 -5.95 10.84 -3.25
C ASN A 97 -7.37 10.95 -2.72
N HIS A 98 -7.64 10.49 -1.50
CA HIS A 98 -8.99 10.35 -0.98
C HIS A 98 -9.04 10.44 0.56
N MET A 99 -10.22 10.72 1.10
CA MET A 99 -10.52 10.67 2.54
C MET A 99 -11.83 9.94 2.81
N SER A 100 -12.03 9.48 4.05
CA SER A 100 -13.26 8.85 4.48
C SER A 100 -14.46 9.80 4.37
N VAL A 101 -15.63 9.26 4.08
CA VAL A 101 -16.92 9.95 4.25
C VAL A 101 -17.10 10.47 5.69
N GLY A 102 -16.51 9.79 6.68
CA GLY A 102 -16.50 10.20 8.10
C GLY A 102 -15.61 11.40 8.41
N SER A 103 -14.77 11.87 7.46
CA SER A 103 -13.91 13.03 7.65
C SER A 103 -14.71 14.30 7.94
N LEU A 104 -14.14 15.21 8.74
CA LEU A 104 -14.77 16.48 9.09
C LEU A 104 -15.18 17.27 7.84
N GLN A 105 -14.34 17.27 6.81
CA GLN A 105 -14.55 17.97 5.55
C GLN A 105 -15.77 17.42 4.81
N PHE A 106 -15.90 16.10 4.71
CA PHE A 106 -17.03 15.48 4.02
C PHE A 106 -18.32 15.58 4.83
N GLN A 107 -18.24 15.40 6.16
CA GLN A 107 -19.38 15.58 7.06
C GLN A 107 -19.91 17.03 7.05
N ASP A 108 -19.03 18.03 6.99
CA ASP A 108 -19.45 19.44 6.86
C ASP A 108 -20.20 19.67 5.53
N MET A 109 -19.71 19.08 4.44
CA MET A 109 -20.39 19.12 3.13
C MET A 109 -21.75 18.43 3.18
N LEU A 110 -21.87 17.26 3.83
CA LEU A 110 -23.14 16.57 4.01
C LEU A 110 -24.12 17.34 4.92
N GLN A 111 -23.65 18.26 5.76
CA GLN A 111 -24.51 19.05 6.65
C GLN A 111 -24.94 20.39 6.05
N LYS A 112 -24.04 21.05 5.32
CA LYS A 112 -24.25 22.42 4.79
C LYS A 112 -24.49 22.47 3.28
N GLY A 113 -24.27 21.37 2.57
CA GLY A 113 -24.42 21.33 1.12
C GLY A 113 -23.52 22.34 0.42
N ASP A 114 -24.09 23.12 -0.49
CA ASP A 114 -23.36 24.13 -1.27
C ASP A 114 -22.89 25.34 -0.44
N GLU A 115 -23.33 25.46 0.83
CA GLU A 115 -22.84 26.48 1.77
C GLU A 115 -21.60 26.02 2.55
N SER A 116 -21.12 24.78 2.34
CA SER A 116 -19.92 24.26 3.00
C SER A 116 -18.65 24.94 2.48
N ASP A 117 -17.73 25.25 3.39
CA ASP A 117 -16.38 25.70 3.03
C ASP A 117 -15.58 24.60 2.29
N TYR A 118 -16.05 23.35 2.33
CA TYR A 118 -15.43 22.18 1.70
C TYR A 118 -16.15 21.76 0.41
N ARG A 119 -17.04 22.58 -0.16
CA ARG A 119 -17.79 22.26 -1.39
C ARG A 119 -16.91 21.86 -2.56
N ASP A 120 -15.72 22.46 -2.68
CA ASP A 120 -14.74 22.17 -3.74
C ASP A 120 -13.60 21.25 -3.24
N PHE A 121 -13.67 20.72 -2.02
CA PHE A 121 -12.62 19.85 -1.45
C PHE A 121 -12.65 18.44 -2.07
N PHE A 122 -13.84 17.97 -2.46
CA PHE A 122 -14.07 16.69 -3.12
C PHE A 122 -14.55 16.93 -4.56
N ILE A 123 -14.57 15.87 -5.36
CA ILE A 123 -14.93 15.96 -6.78
C ILE A 123 -16.38 15.52 -6.97
N ASP A 124 -17.28 16.48 -7.22
CA ASP A 124 -18.62 16.19 -7.74
C ASP A 124 -18.49 15.64 -9.17
N TRP A 125 -19.00 14.43 -9.38
CA TRP A 125 -18.88 13.72 -10.65
C TRP A 125 -19.64 14.43 -11.78
N ASN A 126 -20.85 14.92 -11.50
CA ASN A 126 -21.67 15.58 -12.50
C ASN A 126 -21.09 16.94 -12.86
N GLU A 127 -20.53 17.66 -11.89
CA GLU A 127 -19.83 18.90 -12.15
C GLU A 127 -18.58 18.67 -13.02
N PHE A 128 -17.77 17.67 -12.69
CA PHE A 128 -16.56 17.32 -13.42
C PHE A 128 -16.84 16.97 -14.90
N TRP A 129 -17.90 16.19 -15.16
CA TRP A 129 -18.28 15.76 -16.51
C TRP A 129 -19.28 16.68 -17.22
N SER A 130 -19.58 17.85 -16.64
CA SER A 130 -20.51 18.81 -17.24
C SER A 130 -20.09 19.18 -18.66
N GLY A 131 -21.03 19.03 -19.61
CA GLY A 131 -20.80 19.28 -21.04
C GLY A 131 -20.04 18.18 -21.80
N HIS A 132 -19.71 17.06 -21.15
CA HIS A 132 -18.87 15.99 -21.70
C HIS A 132 -19.54 14.60 -21.66
N GLY A 133 -20.86 14.58 -21.50
CA GLY A 133 -21.68 13.38 -21.43
C GLY A 133 -23.16 13.72 -21.24
N ASP A 134 -23.99 12.68 -21.13
CA ASP A 134 -25.43 12.81 -20.94
C ASP A 134 -25.83 12.26 -19.56
N ILE A 135 -26.87 12.85 -18.93
CA ILE A 135 -27.40 12.34 -17.67
C ILE A 135 -28.04 10.96 -17.92
N GLY A 136 -27.49 9.94 -17.27
CA GLY A 136 -28.01 8.58 -17.31
C GLY A 136 -29.27 8.37 -16.46
N PRO A 137 -29.91 7.19 -16.56
CA PRO A 137 -31.12 6.86 -15.80
C PRO A 137 -30.91 6.85 -14.28
N GLU A 138 -29.65 6.68 -13.86
CA GLU A 138 -29.22 6.63 -12.47
C GLU A 138 -28.91 8.03 -11.88
N GLY A 139 -29.14 9.11 -12.61
CA GLY A 139 -28.98 10.48 -12.11
C GLY A 139 -27.54 11.01 -12.10
N TYR A 140 -26.59 10.27 -12.67
CA TYR A 140 -25.21 10.74 -12.91
C TYR A 140 -24.91 10.85 -14.41
N ILE A 141 -23.98 11.74 -14.77
CA ILE A 141 -23.52 11.90 -16.15
C ILE A 141 -22.74 10.65 -16.58
N ILE A 142 -23.11 10.07 -17.71
CA ILE A 142 -22.34 9.04 -18.39
C ILE A 142 -21.45 9.77 -19.41
N PRO A 143 -20.12 9.79 -19.23
CA PRO A 143 -19.22 10.45 -20.16
C PRO A 143 -19.34 9.89 -21.57
N GLU A 144 -19.10 10.72 -22.59
CA GLU A 144 -19.03 10.25 -23.98
C GLU A 144 -18.02 9.10 -24.13
N GLN A 145 -18.29 8.16 -25.05
CA GLN A 145 -17.46 6.96 -25.23
C GLN A 145 -15.96 7.25 -25.41
N LYS A 146 -15.62 8.33 -26.13
CA LYS A 146 -14.24 8.78 -26.36
C LYS A 146 -13.46 9.08 -25.07
N TYR A 147 -14.16 9.42 -23.99
CA TYR A 147 -13.60 9.67 -22.67
C TYR A 147 -13.56 8.38 -21.84
N LEU A 148 -14.63 7.57 -21.89
CA LEU A 148 -14.68 6.27 -21.21
C LEU A 148 -13.58 5.33 -21.67
N ASP A 149 -13.31 5.27 -22.98
CA ASP A 149 -12.27 4.40 -23.55
C ASP A 149 -10.86 4.70 -23.03
N ARG A 150 -10.62 5.91 -22.51
CA ARG A 150 -9.33 6.31 -21.94
C ARG A 150 -9.26 6.10 -20.42
N LEU A 151 -10.40 6.07 -19.73
CA LEU A 151 -10.46 6.10 -18.28
C LEU A 151 -9.88 4.82 -17.66
N PHE A 152 -8.91 4.97 -16.76
CA PHE A 152 -8.33 3.86 -16.04
C PHE A 152 -9.18 3.49 -14.83
N MET A 153 -9.67 2.25 -14.77
CA MET A 153 -10.68 1.80 -13.80
C MET A 153 -10.10 0.80 -12.79
N ARG A 154 -10.45 0.98 -11.51
CA ARG A 154 -10.00 0.11 -10.39
C ARG A 154 -11.06 -0.86 -9.89
N LYS A 155 -12.31 -0.69 -10.33
CA LYS A 155 -13.46 -1.53 -10.04
C LYS A 155 -14.33 -1.64 -11.30
N PRO A 156 -15.18 -2.68 -11.42
CA PRO A 156 -15.99 -2.88 -12.62
C PRO A 156 -17.11 -1.84 -12.77
N GLU A 157 -17.61 -1.26 -11.68
CA GLU A 157 -18.58 -0.16 -11.74
C GLU A 157 -17.91 1.21 -11.95
N MET A 158 -18.71 2.23 -12.30
CA MET A 158 -18.25 3.62 -12.35
C MET A 158 -17.64 4.05 -10.99
N PRO A 159 -16.59 4.89 -10.97
CA PRO A 159 -15.93 5.32 -9.74
C PRO A 159 -16.73 6.41 -9.04
N ILE A 160 -17.96 6.09 -8.63
CA ILE A 160 -18.94 7.02 -8.07
C ILE A 160 -19.50 6.42 -6.77
N LEU A 161 -19.68 7.26 -5.76
CA LEU A 161 -20.58 7.01 -4.65
C LEU A 161 -21.68 8.08 -4.67
N LYS A 162 -22.95 7.67 -4.74
CA LYS A 162 -24.08 8.60 -4.61
C LYS A 162 -24.34 8.85 -3.13
N VAL A 163 -24.32 10.11 -2.72
CA VAL A 163 -24.55 10.54 -1.34
C VAL A 163 -25.76 11.46 -1.25
N ARG A 164 -26.53 11.35 -0.17
CA ARG A 164 -27.73 12.14 0.06
C ARG A 164 -27.39 13.43 0.81
N PHE A 165 -27.86 14.56 0.30
CA PHE A 165 -27.65 15.91 0.84
C PHE A 165 -28.86 16.40 1.65
N PRO A 166 -28.69 17.44 2.49
CA PRO A 166 -29.76 18.00 3.34
C PRO A 166 -30.98 18.52 2.56
N ASP A 167 -30.76 18.97 1.32
CA ASP A 167 -31.81 19.41 0.41
C ASP A 167 -32.65 18.26 -0.16
N GLY A 168 -32.31 17.02 0.19
CA GLY A 168 -32.97 15.80 -0.26
C GLY A 168 -32.43 15.27 -1.60
N SER A 169 -31.48 15.96 -2.24
CA SER A 169 -30.84 15.49 -3.47
C SER A 169 -29.89 14.33 -3.21
N GLU A 170 -29.75 13.44 -4.20
CA GLU A 170 -28.67 12.47 -4.26
C GLU A 170 -27.64 12.96 -5.26
N ARG A 171 -26.39 13.15 -4.82
CA ARG A 171 -25.32 13.71 -5.64
C ARG A 171 -24.20 12.68 -5.81
N PRO A 172 -23.73 12.43 -7.05
CA PRO A 172 -22.64 11.51 -7.30
C PRO A 172 -21.29 12.20 -7.04
N TYR A 173 -20.49 11.62 -6.14
CA TYR A 173 -19.11 12.06 -5.90
C TYR A 173 -18.12 11.00 -6.37
N TRP A 174 -16.94 11.46 -6.81
CA TRP A 174 -15.89 10.57 -7.27
C TRP A 174 -15.37 9.69 -6.13
N ASN A 175 -15.36 8.38 -6.37
CA ASN A 175 -14.87 7.35 -5.46
C ASN A 175 -14.17 6.25 -6.28
N THR A 176 -12.85 6.38 -6.42
CA THR A 176 -12.00 5.49 -7.23
C THR A 176 -11.90 4.09 -6.65
N PHE A 177 -11.94 3.97 -5.32
CA PHE A 177 -11.63 2.75 -4.58
C PHE A 177 -12.87 2.17 -3.86
N TYR A 178 -12.72 1.79 -2.59
CA TYR A 178 -13.73 1.11 -1.81
C TYR A 178 -14.86 2.05 -1.39
N GLN A 179 -16.05 1.48 -1.30
CA GLN A 179 -17.25 2.10 -0.75
C GLN A 179 -18.14 1.02 -0.14
N GLU A 180 -18.96 1.42 0.81
CA GLU A 180 -19.99 0.60 1.42
C GLU A 180 -21.21 1.48 1.74
N VAL A 181 -22.39 0.97 1.44
CA VAL A 181 -23.66 1.63 1.76
C VAL A 181 -24.42 0.72 2.69
N ASN A 182 -24.60 1.19 3.93
CA ASN A 182 -25.30 0.49 5.00
C ASN A 182 -26.52 1.30 5.45
N TYR A 183 -27.33 0.72 6.33
CA TYR A 183 -28.51 1.37 6.89
C TYR A 183 -28.52 1.21 8.39
N GLN A 184 -28.79 2.28 9.14
CA GLN A 184 -29.00 2.16 10.58
C GLN A 184 -30.32 1.42 10.87
N PRO A 185 -30.36 0.57 11.90
CA PRO A 185 -31.61 0.02 12.39
C PRO A 185 -32.59 1.14 12.74
N LEU A 186 -33.84 0.98 12.30
CA LEU A 186 -34.93 1.86 12.67
C LEU A 186 -35.35 1.62 14.12
N THR A 187 -35.88 2.66 14.76
CA THR A 187 -36.60 2.58 16.03
C THR A 187 -38.10 2.76 15.81
N ILE A 188 -38.90 2.51 16.85
CA ILE A 188 -40.35 2.74 16.77
C ILE A 188 -40.66 4.24 16.56
N ASP A 189 -39.84 5.12 17.11
CA ASP A 189 -39.95 6.59 16.99
C ASP A 189 -39.82 7.03 15.53
N ASP A 190 -38.99 6.34 14.73
CA ASP A 190 -38.82 6.62 13.30
C ASP A 190 -40.12 6.37 12.50
N LEU A 191 -41.06 5.60 13.03
CA LEU A 191 -42.33 5.24 12.37
C LEU A 191 -43.53 6.11 12.78
N GLU A 192 -43.38 7.00 13.78
CA GLU A 192 -44.50 7.79 14.35
C GLU A 192 -45.15 8.75 13.35
N GLY A 193 -44.46 9.13 12.27
CA GLY A 193 -44.96 10.03 11.23
C GLY A 193 -45.80 9.37 10.13
N ILE A 194 -45.99 8.05 10.16
CA ILE A 194 -46.69 7.31 9.08
C ILE A 194 -48.21 7.32 9.34
N GLU A 195 -48.92 8.14 8.56
CA GLU A 195 -50.37 8.26 8.68
C GLU A 195 -51.08 6.93 8.45
N GLY A 196 -51.88 6.51 9.43
CA GLY A 196 -52.72 5.32 9.35
C GLY A 196 -52.02 3.99 9.64
N LEU A 197 -50.77 3.99 10.14
CA LEU A 197 -50.06 2.76 10.56
C LEU A 197 -50.46 2.33 11.99
N PRO A 198 -51.11 1.17 12.20
CA PRO A 198 -51.45 0.69 13.54
C PRO A 198 -50.21 0.26 14.33
N SER A 199 -50.16 0.52 15.64
CA SER A 199 -49.00 0.22 16.50
C SER A 199 -48.55 -1.25 16.44
N GLU A 200 -49.49 -2.21 16.44
CA GLU A 200 -49.16 -3.64 16.32
C GLU A 200 -48.54 -4.00 14.96
N HIS A 201 -48.89 -3.27 13.89
CA HIS A 201 -48.28 -3.45 12.57
C HIS A 201 -46.91 -2.76 12.47
N ALA A 202 -46.73 -1.63 13.17
CA ALA A 202 -45.47 -0.91 13.21
C ALA A 202 -44.33 -1.77 13.78
N GLU A 203 -44.58 -2.51 14.88
CA GLU A 203 -43.58 -3.41 15.47
C GLU A 203 -43.17 -4.55 14.52
N ILE A 204 -44.13 -5.16 13.81
CA ILE A 204 -43.85 -6.24 12.85
C ILE A 204 -43.04 -5.71 11.66
N ILE A 205 -43.40 -4.54 11.13
CA ILE A 205 -42.68 -3.89 10.03
C ILE A 205 -41.26 -3.52 10.46
N LEU A 206 -41.10 -2.97 11.66
CA LEU A 206 -39.80 -2.63 12.24
C LEU A 206 -38.89 -3.85 12.31
N ILE A 207 -39.39 -4.98 12.84
CA ILE A 207 -38.63 -6.23 12.91
C ILE A 207 -38.23 -6.70 11.51
N ARG A 208 -39.15 -6.66 10.53
CA ARG A 208 -38.86 -7.07 9.15
C ARG A 208 -37.76 -6.22 8.52
N ILE A 209 -37.87 -4.89 8.61
CA ILE A 209 -36.89 -3.96 8.06
C ILE A 209 -35.54 -4.14 8.76
N ASN A 210 -35.49 -4.16 10.09
CA ASN A 210 -34.23 -4.31 10.81
C ASN A 210 -33.58 -5.68 10.60
N THR A 211 -34.37 -6.73 10.38
CA THR A 211 -33.85 -8.05 9.97
C THR A 211 -33.24 -7.98 8.58
N ALA A 212 -33.89 -7.30 7.64
CA ALA A 212 -33.37 -7.12 6.28
C ALA A 212 -32.10 -6.27 6.26
N ILE A 213 -32.06 -5.19 7.05
CA ILE A 213 -30.87 -4.35 7.27
C ILE A 213 -29.72 -5.20 7.81
N ALA A 214 -29.95 -5.97 8.88
CA ALA A 214 -28.93 -6.82 9.48
C ALA A 214 -28.44 -7.94 8.55
N ALA A 215 -29.27 -8.37 7.60
CA ALA A 215 -28.94 -9.38 6.61
C ALA A 215 -28.43 -8.78 5.27
N GLN A 216 -28.28 -7.45 5.17
CA GLN A 216 -27.94 -6.74 3.92
C GLN A 216 -28.80 -7.16 2.71
N GLN A 217 -30.09 -7.38 2.94
CA GLN A 217 -31.03 -7.82 1.91
C GLN A 217 -31.55 -6.65 1.07
N ASP A 218 -31.86 -6.92 -0.20
CA ASP A 218 -32.57 -5.94 -1.05
C ASP A 218 -33.97 -5.66 -0.49
N PHE A 219 -34.24 -4.40 -0.16
CA PHE A 219 -35.53 -3.95 0.37
C PHE A 219 -36.66 -4.00 -0.66
N SER A 220 -36.34 -4.12 -1.96
CA SER A 220 -37.34 -4.28 -3.03
C SER A 220 -38.21 -5.52 -2.79
N GLU A 221 -37.65 -6.57 -2.18
CA GLU A 221 -38.30 -7.85 -1.91
C GLU A 221 -39.17 -7.85 -0.64
N LEU A 222 -39.09 -6.81 0.20
CA LEU A 222 -39.83 -6.75 1.47
C LEU A 222 -41.32 -6.48 1.29
N THR A 223 -42.17 -7.25 1.96
CA THR A 223 -43.61 -6.96 1.99
C THR A 223 -43.92 -5.92 3.08
N LEU A 224 -44.31 -4.71 2.66
CA LEU A 224 -44.50 -3.52 3.51
C LEU A 224 -45.94 -2.96 3.51
N ASP A 225 -46.93 -3.83 3.25
CA ASP A 225 -48.36 -3.67 3.57
C ASP A 225 -49.00 -2.29 3.26
N GLY A 226 -48.69 -1.69 2.11
CA GLY A 226 -49.28 -0.43 1.65
C GLY A 226 -48.56 0.86 2.08
N TYR A 227 -47.56 0.75 2.96
CA TYR A 227 -46.76 1.86 3.48
C TYR A 227 -45.35 1.94 2.87
N ARG A 228 -45.10 1.16 1.80
CA ARG A 228 -43.77 0.99 1.21
C ARG A 228 -43.07 2.32 0.94
N GLU A 229 -43.73 3.26 0.29
CA GLU A 229 -43.10 4.52 -0.11
C GLU A 229 -42.62 5.33 1.11
N GLN A 230 -43.46 5.47 2.14
CA GLN A 230 -43.11 6.20 3.36
C GLN A 230 -41.99 5.48 4.12
N LEU A 231 -42.08 4.15 4.26
CA LEU A 231 -41.10 3.33 4.96
C LEU A 231 -39.75 3.33 4.24
N MET A 232 -39.73 3.20 2.91
CA MET A 232 -38.50 3.27 2.15
C MET A 232 -37.88 4.66 2.25
N ASN A 233 -38.65 5.75 2.21
CA ASN A 233 -38.08 7.08 2.45
C ASN A 233 -37.43 7.20 3.84
N ILE A 234 -38.03 6.61 4.88
CA ILE A 234 -37.46 6.59 6.24
C ILE A 234 -36.18 5.73 6.30
N VAL A 235 -36.18 4.53 5.71
CA VAL A 235 -34.97 3.70 5.59
C VAL A 235 -33.87 4.46 4.87
N GLU A 236 -34.20 5.13 3.77
CA GLU A 236 -33.26 5.93 2.98
C GLU A 236 -32.75 7.18 3.71
N GLN A 237 -33.42 7.63 4.78
CA GLN A 237 -32.90 8.68 5.67
C GLN A 237 -31.89 8.15 6.69
N LYS A 238 -31.88 6.83 6.92
CA LYS A 238 -30.93 6.13 7.81
C LYS A 238 -29.74 5.53 7.07
N ARG A 239 -29.59 5.83 5.78
CA ARG A 239 -28.47 5.36 4.98
C ARG A 239 -27.15 5.91 5.55
N GLN A 240 -26.19 5.03 5.76
CA GLN A 240 -24.83 5.32 6.16
C GLN A 240 -23.89 4.99 5.01
N TYR A 241 -22.90 5.84 4.84
CA TYR A 241 -21.92 5.72 3.78
C TYR A 241 -20.55 5.56 4.42
N LEU A 242 -19.82 4.55 3.95
CA LEU A 242 -18.37 4.49 4.10
C LEU A 242 -17.77 4.57 2.71
N GLY A 243 -16.66 5.27 2.55
CA GLY A 243 -16.07 5.42 1.23
C GLY A 243 -14.83 6.28 1.21
N GLN A 244 -13.93 5.94 0.30
CA GLN A 244 -12.72 6.67 -0.03
C GLN A 244 -13.04 7.76 -1.06
N MET A 245 -13.46 8.94 -0.61
CA MET A 245 -13.91 10.05 -1.44
C MET A 245 -12.73 10.83 -2.01
N ASP A 246 -12.63 10.89 -3.34
CA ASP A 246 -11.47 11.48 -3.99
C ASP A 246 -11.39 13.00 -3.76
N LEU A 247 -10.19 13.47 -3.39
CA LEU A 247 -9.90 14.87 -3.15
C LEU A 247 -9.70 15.62 -4.47
N ASN A 248 -10.16 16.87 -4.50
CA ASN A 248 -9.96 17.77 -5.61
C ASN A 248 -8.63 18.52 -5.47
N ALA A 249 -7.57 18.02 -6.12
CA ALA A 249 -6.27 18.69 -6.12
C ALA A 249 -6.24 20.05 -6.85
N GLY A 250 -7.34 20.48 -7.48
CA GLY A 250 -7.54 21.86 -7.94
C GLY A 250 -7.92 22.85 -6.83
N SER A 251 -8.26 22.37 -5.63
CA SER A 251 -8.65 23.19 -4.49
C SER A 251 -7.46 23.53 -3.59
N GLU A 252 -7.26 24.82 -3.30
CA GLU A 252 -6.19 25.25 -2.37
C GLU A 252 -6.40 24.73 -0.95
N LYS A 253 -7.65 24.50 -0.51
CA LYS A 253 -7.93 23.89 0.80
C LYS A 253 -7.37 22.48 0.93
N VAL A 254 -7.32 21.71 -0.17
CA VAL A 254 -6.71 20.38 -0.18
C VAL A 254 -5.19 20.49 0.01
N TRP A 255 -4.56 21.52 -0.57
CA TRP A 255 -3.13 21.78 -0.40
C TRP A 255 -2.77 22.31 1.00
N GLU A 256 -3.63 23.14 1.60
CA GLU A 256 -3.53 23.55 3.01
C GLU A 256 -3.59 22.30 3.91
N PHE A 257 -4.56 21.42 3.67
CA PHE A 257 -4.68 20.14 4.38
C PHE A 257 -3.44 19.25 4.22
N TYR A 258 -2.85 19.16 3.02
CA TYR A 258 -1.60 18.40 2.83
C TYR A 258 -0.45 18.99 3.64
N ASP A 259 -0.28 20.31 3.67
CA ASP A 259 0.79 20.96 4.44
C ASP A 259 0.62 20.74 5.95
N GLU A 260 -0.61 20.90 6.47
CA GLU A 260 -0.94 20.61 7.87
C GLU A 260 -0.70 19.13 8.23
N THR A 261 -1.06 18.22 7.32
CA THR A 261 -0.84 16.79 7.51
C THR A 261 0.65 16.46 7.53
N LEU A 262 1.44 16.98 6.59
CA LEU A 262 2.90 16.79 6.58
C LEU A 262 3.54 17.32 7.86
N GLN A 263 3.11 18.49 8.35
CA GLN A 263 3.56 19.03 9.63
C GLN A 263 3.26 18.05 10.79
N LYS A 264 2.05 17.49 10.80
CA LYS A 264 1.61 16.55 11.84
C LYS A 264 2.42 15.25 11.83
N LEU A 265 2.62 14.67 10.64
CA LEU A 265 3.45 13.48 10.44
C LEU A 265 4.90 13.72 10.91
N SER A 266 5.50 14.86 10.55
CA SER A 266 6.81 15.27 11.05
C SER A 266 6.82 15.37 12.59
N GLY A 267 5.77 15.91 13.19
CA GLY A 267 5.57 15.97 14.65
C GLY A 267 5.51 14.60 15.33
N TYR A 268 5.11 13.54 14.63
CA TYR A 268 5.14 12.15 15.11
C TYR A 268 6.51 11.47 14.94
N GLY A 269 7.51 12.17 14.38
CA GLY A 269 8.85 11.63 14.13
C GLY A 269 9.01 10.99 12.75
N ALA A 270 8.17 11.35 11.78
CA ALA A 270 8.33 10.89 10.40
C ALA A 270 9.62 11.44 9.77
N GLU A 271 10.34 10.57 9.08
CA GLU A 271 11.44 10.92 8.19
C GLU A 271 11.07 10.66 6.72
N PHE A 272 10.19 9.68 6.49
CA PHE A 272 9.60 9.37 5.20
C PHE A 272 8.08 9.54 5.20
N VAL A 273 7.53 9.98 4.08
CA VAL A 273 6.10 9.94 3.81
C VAL A 273 5.85 9.22 2.50
N ARG A 274 5.14 8.09 2.55
CA ARG A 274 4.66 7.36 1.37
C ARG A 274 3.48 8.13 0.78
N LEU A 275 3.52 8.45 -0.51
CA LEU A 275 2.36 9.03 -1.20
C LEU A 275 1.50 7.89 -1.73
N ASP A 276 0.42 7.55 -1.02
CA ASP A 276 -0.48 6.48 -1.40
C ASP A 276 -1.31 6.84 -2.65
N ALA A 277 -1.45 5.91 -3.59
CA ALA A 277 -2.27 6.06 -4.78
C ALA A 277 -2.05 7.39 -5.53
N PHE A 278 -0.82 7.93 -5.47
CA PHE A 278 -0.50 9.26 -5.97
C PHE A 278 -0.81 9.43 -7.47
N ALA A 279 -0.59 8.37 -8.26
CA ALA A 279 -0.86 8.37 -9.70
C ALA A 279 -2.33 8.69 -10.04
N TYR A 280 -3.27 8.54 -9.11
CA TYR A 280 -4.70 8.77 -9.32
C TYR A 280 -5.15 10.19 -8.94
N LEU A 281 -4.29 10.99 -8.30
CA LEU A 281 -4.67 12.29 -7.74
C LEU A 281 -5.12 13.26 -8.83
N HIS A 282 -4.32 13.39 -9.90
CA HIS A 282 -4.62 14.31 -10.98
C HIS A 282 -5.72 13.77 -11.90
N LYS A 283 -6.87 14.44 -11.92
CA LYS A 283 -8.02 14.10 -12.76
C LYS A 283 -8.31 15.22 -13.75
N ALA A 284 -8.44 14.87 -15.02
CA ALA A 284 -8.79 15.80 -16.09
C ALA A 284 -9.69 15.13 -17.14
N VAL A 285 -10.66 15.89 -17.64
CA VAL A 285 -11.55 15.41 -18.71
C VAL A 285 -10.72 15.03 -19.92
N GLY A 286 -10.94 13.81 -20.40
CA GLY A 286 -10.27 13.27 -21.58
C GLY A 286 -8.92 12.64 -21.32
N GLU A 287 -8.37 12.71 -20.11
CA GLU A 287 -7.16 11.96 -19.76
C GLU A 287 -7.47 10.58 -19.17
N THR A 288 -6.44 9.76 -18.98
CA THR A 288 -6.60 8.40 -18.42
C THR A 288 -6.93 8.42 -16.93
N ASN A 289 -6.56 9.50 -16.23
CA ASN A 289 -6.62 9.65 -14.78
C ASN A 289 -5.76 8.62 -14.04
N PHE A 290 -4.67 8.22 -14.69
CA PHE A 290 -3.56 7.49 -14.10
C PHE A 290 -2.26 8.13 -14.62
N PHE A 291 -1.53 8.78 -13.72
CA PHE A 291 -0.29 9.49 -13.97
C PHE A 291 -0.38 10.48 -15.15
N ASN A 292 -1.41 11.34 -15.14
CA ASN A 292 -1.64 12.34 -16.19
C ASN A 292 -0.46 13.32 -16.29
N LYS A 293 0.16 13.43 -17.47
CA LYS A 293 1.27 14.37 -17.70
C LYS A 293 0.77 15.63 -18.42
N PRO A 294 1.24 16.85 -18.06
CA PRO A 294 2.25 17.15 -17.04
C PRO A 294 1.70 17.30 -15.61
N GLY A 295 0.38 17.36 -15.41
CA GLY A 295 -0.21 17.79 -14.13
C GLY A 295 0.20 16.96 -12.90
N THR A 296 0.41 15.65 -13.05
CA THR A 296 0.97 14.81 -11.98
C THR A 296 2.37 15.26 -11.56
N TRP A 297 3.23 15.71 -12.50
CA TRP A 297 4.56 16.24 -12.17
C TRP A 297 4.48 17.57 -11.42
N GLU A 298 3.55 18.44 -11.82
CA GLU A 298 3.32 19.71 -11.14
C GLU A 298 2.89 19.50 -9.68
N TYR A 299 2.03 18.49 -9.43
CA TYR A 299 1.62 18.12 -8.08
C TYR A 299 2.76 17.51 -7.26
N LEU A 300 3.59 16.64 -7.85
CA LEU A 300 4.77 16.11 -7.16
C LEU A 300 5.73 17.20 -6.72
N GLU A 301 6.02 18.16 -7.60
CA GLU A 301 6.94 19.24 -7.29
C GLU A 301 6.39 20.15 -6.18
N ARG A 302 5.07 20.42 -6.19
CA ARG A 302 4.41 21.16 -5.12
C ARG A 302 4.48 20.40 -3.78
N LEU A 303 4.17 19.11 -3.77
CA LEU A 303 4.29 18.27 -2.56
C LEU A 303 5.72 18.22 -2.04
N LYS A 304 6.72 18.11 -2.93
CA LYS A 304 8.14 18.10 -2.58
C LYS A 304 8.55 19.37 -1.84
N HIS A 305 8.08 20.54 -2.30
CA HIS A 305 8.33 21.80 -1.60
C HIS A 305 7.66 21.84 -0.21
N LEU A 306 6.41 21.38 -0.08
CA LEU A 306 5.74 21.31 1.22
C LEU A 306 6.48 20.37 2.18
N ALA A 307 6.81 19.16 1.73
CA ALA A 307 7.52 18.16 2.52
C ALA A 307 8.91 18.65 2.99
N ALA A 308 9.62 19.38 2.13
CA ALA A 308 10.92 19.97 2.47
C ALA A 308 10.83 20.99 3.62
N ASN A 309 9.72 21.72 3.75
CA ASN A 309 9.50 22.65 4.87
C ASN A 309 9.42 21.93 6.23
N HIS A 310 9.04 20.65 6.23
CA HIS A 310 8.88 19.82 7.41
C HIS A 310 10.00 18.78 7.60
N GLY A 311 11.05 18.84 6.76
CA GLY A 311 12.19 17.92 6.82
C GLY A 311 11.88 16.50 6.37
N LEU A 312 10.85 16.30 5.54
CA LEU A 312 10.35 14.99 5.14
C LEU A 312 10.87 14.56 3.77
N THR A 313 11.19 13.27 3.63
CA THR A 313 11.44 12.64 2.34
C THR A 313 10.16 12.01 1.79
N LEU A 314 9.74 12.41 0.59
CA LEU A 314 8.59 11.79 -0.07
C LEU A 314 8.99 10.53 -0.82
N LEU A 315 8.16 9.49 -0.71
CA LEU A 315 8.31 8.22 -1.42
C LEU A 315 7.01 7.91 -2.18
N PRO A 316 6.89 8.32 -3.45
CA PRO A 316 5.71 8.05 -4.25
C PRO A 316 5.51 6.54 -4.45
N GLU A 317 4.31 6.03 -4.15
CA GLU A 317 3.95 4.68 -4.54
C GLU A 317 3.40 4.67 -5.97
N ILE A 318 4.11 3.95 -6.84
CA ILE A 318 3.77 3.87 -8.26
C ILE A 318 4.07 2.45 -8.73
N HIS A 319 3.00 1.68 -8.98
CA HIS A 319 3.07 0.42 -9.69
C HIS A 319 3.01 0.67 -11.19
N ALA A 320 4.08 0.33 -11.90
CA ALA A 320 4.18 0.48 -13.35
C ALA A 320 5.07 -0.61 -13.93
N GLU A 321 4.72 -1.06 -15.14
CA GLU A 321 5.54 -1.97 -15.94
C GLU A 321 6.95 -1.36 -16.11
N TYR A 322 8.00 -2.14 -15.86
CA TYR A 322 9.40 -1.73 -15.98
C TYR A 322 9.67 -1.05 -17.33
N GLY A 323 9.15 -1.63 -18.42
CA GLY A 323 9.30 -1.09 -19.77
C GLY A 323 8.71 0.31 -19.96
N SER A 324 7.87 0.82 -19.04
CA SER A 324 7.41 2.21 -19.09
C SER A 324 8.50 3.24 -18.83
N GLY A 325 9.59 2.87 -18.13
CA GLY A 325 10.63 3.81 -17.69
C GLY A 325 10.20 4.79 -16.59
N LEU A 326 9.00 4.65 -16.04
CA LEU A 326 8.46 5.63 -15.10
C LEU A 326 9.28 5.73 -13.80
N HIS A 327 9.88 4.63 -13.35
CA HIS A 327 10.79 4.62 -12.21
C HIS A 327 12.04 5.49 -12.44
N GLU A 328 12.58 5.50 -13.67
CA GLU A 328 13.69 6.34 -14.09
C GLU A 328 13.27 7.82 -14.12
N GLU A 329 12.08 8.10 -14.66
CA GLU A 329 11.53 9.47 -14.70
C GLU A 329 11.34 10.04 -13.28
N VAL A 330 10.75 9.25 -12.38
CA VAL A 330 10.51 9.67 -10.99
C VAL A 330 11.82 9.88 -10.24
N ALA A 331 12.78 8.97 -10.41
CA ALA A 331 14.11 9.13 -9.83
C ALA A 331 14.85 10.37 -10.37
N ALA A 332 14.71 10.68 -11.67
CA ALA A 332 15.30 11.87 -12.28
C ALA A 332 14.70 13.18 -11.74
N GLN A 333 13.47 13.16 -11.21
CA GLN A 333 12.87 14.29 -10.48
C GLN A 333 13.35 14.39 -9.02
N GLY A 334 14.29 13.54 -8.60
CA GLY A 334 14.89 13.56 -7.26
C GLY A 334 13.99 12.98 -6.18
N PHE A 335 13.19 11.97 -6.53
CA PHE A 335 12.46 11.15 -5.56
C PHE A 335 13.12 9.77 -5.43
N PRO A 336 13.16 9.17 -4.23
CA PRO A 336 13.36 7.74 -4.11
C PRO A 336 12.15 6.99 -4.68
N VAL A 337 12.34 5.72 -5.08
CA VAL A 337 11.27 4.87 -5.63
C VAL A 337 11.16 3.56 -4.86
N TYR A 338 10.01 2.90 -4.93
CA TYR A 338 9.93 1.50 -4.52
C TYR A 338 10.59 0.60 -5.55
N ASP A 339 11.32 -0.40 -5.07
CA ASP A 339 11.75 -1.51 -5.90
C ASP A 339 10.66 -2.60 -5.88
N PHE A 340 9.65 -2.42 -6.73
CA PHE A 340 8.61 -3.42 -6.97
C PHE A 340 9.04 -4.52 -7.95
N PHE A 341 10.27 -4.46 -8.46
CA PHE A 341 10.81 -5.48 -9.37
C PHE A 341 11.48 -6.61 -8.59
N LEU A 342 12.24 -6.28 -7.54
CA LEU A 342 12.97 -7.24 -6.74
C LEU A 342 12.13 -8.42 -6.18
N PRO A 343 10.90 -8.22 -5.67
CA PRO A 343 10.09 -9.32 -5.13
C PRO A 343 9.90 -10.48 -6.12
N GLY A 344 9.49 -10.17 -7.35
CA GLY A 344 9.26 -11.17 -8.39
C GLY A 344 10.57 -11.71 -8.99
N LEU A 345 11.59 -10.87 -9.16
CA LEU A 345 12.92 -11.29 -9.62
C LEU A 345 13.59 -12.29 -8.68
N VAL A 346 13.44 -12.12 -7.36
CA VAL A 346 14.01 -13.04 -6.38
C VAL A 346 13.27 -14.38 -6.41
N ILE A 347 11.94 -14.39 -6.51
CA ILE A 347 11.16 -15.64 -6.67
C ILE A 347 11.61 -16.37 -7.93
N ASP A 348 11.69 -15.66 -9.06
CA ASP A 348 12.15 -16.20 -10.34
C ASP A 348 13.56 -16.81 -10.25
N ALA A 349 14.50 -16.06 -9.68
CA ALA A 349 15.90 -16.49 -9.55
C ALA A 349 16.03 -17.77 -8.71
N LEU A 350 15.23 -17.90 -7.64
CA LEU A 350 15.23 -19.07 -6.75
C LEU A 350 14.46 -20.27 -7.34
N ASP A 351 13.44 -20.03 -8.16
CA ASP A 351 12.67 -21.12 -8.77
C ASP A 351 13.37 -21.71 -10.00
N ARG A 352 13.99 -20.87 -10.83
CA ARG A 352 14.75 -21.33 -12.01
C ARG A 352 16.20 -21.67 -11.72
N GLY A 353 16.74 -21.13 -10.62
CA GLY A 353 18.15 -21.23 -10.28
C GLY A 353 19.03 -20.44 -11.24
N LEU A 354 18.60 -19.24 -11.63
CA LEU A 354 19.25 -18.36 -12.62
C LEU A 354 19.42 -16.93 -12.08
N ASN A 355 20.59 -16.35 -12.29
CA ASN A 355 20.95 -15.02 -11.77
C ASN A 355 20.69 -13.88 -12.77
N THR A 356 20.45 -14.18 -14.05
CA THR A 356 20.63 -13.20 -15.13
C THR A 356 19.67 -12.01 -15.05
N PRO A 357 18.34 -12.19 -14.87
CA PRO A 357 17.42 -11.05 -14.71
C PRO A 357 17.71 -10.22 -13.45
N LEU A 358 18.02 -10.92 -12.35
CA LEU A 358 18.33 -10.29 -11.07
C LEU A 358 19.62 -9.45 -11.14
N LEU A 359 20.70 -9.97 -11.72
CA LEU A 359 21.96 -9.24 -11.87
C LEU A 359 21.85 -8.08 -12.86
N ARG A 360 21.01 -8.20 -13.90
CA ARG A 360 20.69 -7.08 -14.79
C ARG A 360 20.11 -5.91 -13.98
N TRP A 361 19.07 -6.17 -13.19
CA TRP A 361 18.45 -5.14 -12.37
C TRP A 361 19.40 -4.55 -11.31
N ILE A 362 20.16 -5.38 -10.60
CA ILE A 362 21.14 -4.91 -9.61
C ILE A 362 22.22 -4.04 -10.28
N GLY A 363 22.66 -4.41 -11.49
CA GLY A 363 23.60 -3.62 -12.28
C GLY A 363 23.02 -2.27 -12.70
N GLU A 364 21.77 -2.25 -13.17
CA GLU A 364 21.07 -1.00 -13.53
C GLU A 364 20.94 -0.06 -12.32
N LEU A 365 20.65 -0.58 -11.12
CA LEU A 365 20.63 0.23 -9.90
C LEU A 365 21.99 0.83 -9.54
N ASP A 366 23.08 0.05 -9.66
CA ASP A 366 24.44 0.53 -9.39
C ASP A 366 24.89 1.58 -10.41
N GLU A 367 24.58 1.38 -11.70
CA GLU A 367 24.94 2.29 -12.79
C GLU A 367 24.17 3.62 -12.74
N THR A 368 22.87 3.55 -12.45
CA THR A 368 22.00 4.74 -12.44
C THR A 368 22.02 5.48 -11.11
N GLY A 369 22.37 4.80 -10.01
CA GLY A 369 22.34 5.36 -8.66
C GLY A 369 20.92 5.66 -8.17
N ILE A 370 19.90 5.00 -8.73
CA ILE A 370 18.51 5.17 -8.29
C ILE A 370 18.40 4.72 -6.83
N HIS A 371 17.87 5.61 -5.98
CA HIS A 371 17.63 5.32 -4.58
C HIS A 371 16.31 4.58 -4.41
N THR A 372 16.37 3.33 -3.96
CA THR A 372 15.19 2.49 -3.79
C THR A 372 14.87 2.19 -2.33
N VAL A 373 13.59 1.98 -2.04
CA VAL A 373 13.13 1.19 -0.90
C VAL A 373 12.70 -0.17 -1.44
N ASN A 374 13.47 -1.21 -1.15
CA ASN A 374 13.20 -2.56 -1.65
C ASN A 374 12.45 -3.40 -0.61
N MET A 375 11.83 -4.49 -1.06
CA MET A 375 11.05 -5.38 -0.20
C MET A 375 11.04 -6.82 -0.73
N LEU A 376 10.55 -7.74 0.11
CA LEU A 376 10.12 -9.07 -0.31
C LEU A 376 8.58 -9.10 -0.32
N GLY A 377 7.95 -9.27 0.84
CA GLY A 377 6.53 -9.00 1.06
C GLY A 377 6.24 -7.56 1.53
N CYS A 378 4.96 -7.20 1.49
CA CYS A 378 4.39 -5.98 2.06
C CYS A 378 2.90 -6.20 2.40
N HIS A 379 2.15 -5.15 2.72
CA HIS A 379 0.72 -5.26 3.04
C HIS A 379 -0.17 -5.56 1.82
N ASP A 380 0.37 -5.43 0.61
CA ASP A 380 -0.29 -5.72 -0.67
C ASP A 380 0.19 -7.05 -1.26
N GLY A 381 -0.34 -7.44 -2.42
CA GLY A 381 0.08 -8.65 -3.11
C GLY A 381 1.45 -8.47 -3.79
N ILE A 382 2.10 -9.59 -4.11
CA ILE A 382 3.41 -9.61 -4.77
C ILE A 382 3.27 -8.99 -6.17
N PRO A 383 4.02 -7.91 -6.49
CA PRO A 383 4.04 -7.32 -7.82
C PRO A 383 4.71 -8.26 -8.81
N VAL A 384 4.05 -8.50 -9.94
CA VAL A 384 4.53 -9.38 -11.02
C VAL A 384 4.40 -8.71 -12.38
N LEU A 385 3.36 -7.88 -12.57
CA LEU A 385 3.17 -7.10 -13.80
C LEU A 385 4.23 -6.00 -13.93
N ASP A 386 4.75 -5.50 -12.81
CA ASP A 386 5.80 -4.50 -12.76
C ASP A 386 7.08 -4.96 -13.49
N LEU A 387 7.29 -6.27 -13.71
CA LEU A 387 8.45 -6.81 -14.44
C LEU A 387 8.34 -6.73 -15.96
N ARG A 388 7.16 -6.40 -16.47
CA ARG A 388 6.82 -6.49 -17.89
C ARG A 388 7.46 -5.39 -18.73
N GLY A 389 7.68 -5.71 -20.01
CA GLY A 389 7.98 -4.72 -21.04
C GLY A 389 6.75 -3.90 -21.44
N LYS A 390 6.96 -2.82 -22.20
CA LYS A 390 5.88 -1.95 -22.65
C LYS A 390 6.26 -1.25 -23.95
N ASP A 391 5.28 -1.07 -24.83
CA ASP A 391 5.40 -0.13 -25.95
C ASP A 391 5.33 1.31 -25.45
N VAL A 392 6.38 2.08 -25.70
CA VAL A 392 6.47 3.51 -25.39
C VAL A 392 6.79 4.25 -26.68
N ASP A 393 5.91 5.16 -27.09
CA ASP A 393 6.05 5.98 -28.31
C ASP A 393 6.33 5.19 -29.60
N GLY A 394 5.78 3.97 -29.69
CA GLY A 394 5.93 3.09 -30.85
C GLY A 394 7.20 2.23 -30.86
N GLU A 395 7.99 2.28 -29.79
CA GLU A 395 9.14 1.40 -29.56
C GLU A 395 8.89 0.48 -28.35
N TYR A 396 9.04 -0.82 -28.54
CA TYR A 396 8.90 -1.80 -27.47
C TYR A 396 10.14 -1.78 -26.58
N ARG A 397 9.98 -1.39 -25.32
CA ARG A 397 10.99 -1.55 -24.27
C ARG A 397 10.81 -2.90 -23.59
N GLU A 398 11.83 -3.74 -23.67
CA GLU A 398 11.82 -5.08 -23.08
C GLU A 398 11.69 -5.03 -21.55
N GLY A 399 10.97 -6.00 -20.98
CA GLY A 399 10.84 -6.18 -19.55
C GLY A 399 12.14 -6.66 -18.88
N LEU A 400 12.08 -6.77 -17.55
CA LEU A 400 13.09 -7.51 -16.79
C LEU A 400 12.88 -9.03 -16.90
N LEU A 401 11.63 -9.44 -17.10
CA LEU A 401 11.23 -10.79 -17.48
C LEU A 401 10.35 -10.73 -18.74
N THR A 402 10.36 -11.82 -19.51
CA THR A 402 9.40 -12.05 -20.60
C THR A 402 8.01 -12.39 -20.07
N ASP A 403 6.96 -12.20 -20.88
CA ASP A 403 5.58 -12.53 -20.49
C ASP A 403 5.45 -14.01 -20.05
N ASP A 404 6.12 -14.95 -20.73
CA ASP A 404 6.14 -16.38 -20.38
C ASP A 404 6.82 -16.64 -19.01
N GLU A 405 7.90 -15.91 -18.70
CA GLU A 405 8.59 -16.01 -17.41
C GLU A 405 7.73 -15.42 -16.27
N ILE A 406 7.03 -14.31 -16.52
CA ILE A 406 6.09 -13.72 -15.56
C ILE A 406 4.93 -14.68 -15.29
N GLU A 407 4.36 -15.29 -16.33
CA GLU A 407 3.30 -16.29 -16.18
C GLU A 407 3.77 -17.49 -15.36
N ALA A 408 4.98 -17.99 -15.59
CA ALA A 408 5.56 -19.08 -14.80
C ALA A 408 5.73 -18.71 -13.31
N VAL A 409 6.16 -17.48 -13.00
CA VAL A 409 6.22 -16.98 -11.61
C VAL A 409 4.83 -16.97 -10.98
N ILE A 410 3.83 -16.43 -11.69
CA ILE A 410 2.43 -16.40 -11.22
C ILE A 410 1.94 -17.83 -10.95
N GLU A 411 2.06 -18.74 -11.92
CA GLU A 411 1.61 -20.12 -11.79
C GLU A 411 2.26 -20.83 -10.59
N ASN A 412 3.56 -20.61 -10.35
CA ASN A 412 4.26 -21.17 -9.20
C ASN A 412 3.67 -20.66 -7.87
N ILE A 413 3.40 -19.35 -7.76
CA ILE A 413 2.80 -18.77 -6.55
C ILE A 413 1.36 -19.30 -6.36
N LEU A 414 0.58 -19.42 -7.43
CA LEU A 414 -0.79 -19.98 -7.36
C LEU A 414 -0.79 -21.46 -6.98
N ALA A 415 0.14 -22.25 -7.51
CA ALA A 415 0.33 -23.65 -7.13
C ALA A 415 0.70 -23.81 -5.64
N ARG A 416 1.27 -22.75 -5.03
CA ARG A 416 1.58 -22.64 -3.60
C ARG A 416 0.47 -21.99 -2.77
N GLY A 417 -0.72 -21.80 -3.35
CA GLY A 417 -1.92 -21.30 -2.66
C GLY A 417 -2.13 -19.78 -2.74
N GLY A 418 -1.35 -19.06 -3.55
CA GLY A 418 -1.59 -17.64 -3.80
C GLY A 418 -2.93 -17.37 -4.51
N ARG A 419 -3.42 -16.12 -4.40
CA ARG A 419 -4.70 -15.68 -4.99
C ARG A 419 -4.52 -14.47 -5.89
N ILE A 420 -5.01 -14.57 -7.12
CA ILE A 420 -4.89 -13.51 -8.12
C ILE A 420 -5.73 -12.27 -7.74
N LYS A 421 -5.18 -11.10 -8.04
CA LYS A 421 -5.90 -9.83 -8.18
C LYS A 421 -5.82 -9.34 -9.63
N ASN A 422 -6.97 -9.14 -10.29
CA ASN A 422 -7.06 -8.69 -11.69
C ASN A 422 -7.29 -7.17 -11.80
N LEU A 423 -6.88 -6.58 -12.93
CA LEU A 423 -7.34 -5.26 -13.40
C LEU A 423 -8.51 -5.41 -14.39
N TYR A 424 -9.40 -4.42 -14.41
CA TYR A 424 -10.60 -4.39 -15.26
C TYR A 424 -10.65 -3.13 -16.11
N GLY A 425 -11.19 -3.23 -17.32
CA GLY A 425 -11.47 -2.10 -18.19
C GLY A 425 -12.86 -1.51 -17.95
N PRO A 426 -13.17 -0.36 -18.59
CA PRO A 426 -14.48 0.29 -18.50
C PRO A 426 -15.65 -0.59 -18.96
N ASP A 427 -15.38 -1.59 -19.81
CA ASP A 427 -16.35 -2.58 -20.26
C ASP A 427 -16.52 -3.76 -19.27
N GLY A 428 -15.87 -3.69 -18.10
CA GLY A 428 -15.84 -4.71 -17.06
C GLY A 428 -14.97 -5.92 -17.41
N ARG A 429 -14.29 -5.93 -18.57
CA ARG A 429 -13.44 -7.07 -18.96
C ARG A 429 -12.07 -6.98 -18.30
N LYS A 430 -11.51 -8.14 -17.99
CA LYS A 430 -10.16 -8.26 -17.44
C LYS A 430 -9.13 -7.72 -18.44
N ILE A 431 -8.29 -6.79 -17.99
CA ILE A 431 -7.18 -6.23 -18.79
C ILE A 431 -5.90 -7.05 -18.56
N ALA A 432 -5.50 -7.23 -17.30
CA ALA A 432 -4.24 -7.87 -16.92
C ALA A 432 -4.29 -8.38 -15.47
N TYR A 433 -3.29 -9.18 -15.09
CA TYR A 433 -3.00 -9.50 -13.70
C TYR A 433 -2.29 -8.31 -13.05
N TYR A 434 -2.65 -7.94 -11.81
CA TYR A 434 -1.99 -6.83 -11.10
C TYR A 434 -0.93 -7.35 -10.12
N GLN A 435 -1.40 -8.16 -9.16
CA GLN A 435 -0.61 -8.67 -8.04
C GLN A 435 -1.07 -10.11 -7.72
N VAL A 436 -0.22 -10.88 -7.05
CA VAL A 436 -0.58 -12.19 -6.49
C VAL A 436 -0.54 -12.13 -4.96
N ASN A 437 -1.70 -12.29 -4.31
CA ASN A 437 -1.79 -12.26 -2.85
C ASN A 437 -1.29 -13.59 -2.27
N ALA A 438 -0.20 -13.55 -1.52
CA ALA A 438 0.38 -14.64 -0.74
C ALA A 438 1.35 -14.06 0.29
N THR A 439 1.65 -14.76 1.38
CA THR A 439 2.86 -14.45 2.15
C THR A 439 4.09 -14.76 1.31
N TYR A 440 5.17 -14.00 1.50
CA TYR A 440 6.38 -14.25 0.71
C TYR A 440 7.00 -15.61 1.04
N PHE A 441 6.88 -16.07 2.29
CA PHE A 441 7.32 -17.41 2.69
C PHE A 441 6.53 -18.53 2.00
N SER A 442 5.19 -18.45 1.96
CA SER A 442 4.38 -19.41 1.20
C SER A 442 4.64 -19.31 -0.30
N ALA A 443 4.88 -18.10 -0.83
CA ALA A 443 5.26 -17.90 -2.23
C ALA A 443 6.58 -18.59 -2.59
N LEU A 444 7.50 -18.80 -1.64
CA LEU A 444 8.74 -19.58 -1.82
C LEU A 444 8.57 -21.09 -1.57
N GLY A 445 7.36 -21.56 -1.30
CA GLY A 445 7.05 -22.95 -1.00
C GLY A 445 7.31 -23.33 0.46
N GLU A 446 7.26 -22.36 1.37
CA GLU A 446 7.50 -22.54 2.82
C GLU A 446 8.89 -23.15 3.12
N ASP A 447 9.87 -22.75 2.32
CA ASP A 447 11.26 -23.21 2.39
C ASP A 447 12.13 -22.18 3.12
N GLU A 448 12.53 -22.49 4.35
CA GLU A 448 13.30 -21.57 5.21
C GLU A 448 14.64 -21.18 4.58
N GLN A 449 15.30 -22.09 3.88
CA GLN A 449 16.57 -21.80 3.20
C GLN A 449 16.35 -20.82 2.04
N LYS A 450 15.25 -20.95 1.28
CA LYS A 450 14.90 -19.96 0.25
C LYS A 450 14.59 -18.60 0.85
N LEU A 451 13.85 -18.55 1.97
CA LEU A 451 13.55 -17.27 2.65
C LEU A 451 14.83 -16.57 3.13
N LEU A 452 15.77 -17.30 3.69
CA LEU A 452 17.06 -16.77 4.13
C LEU A 452 17.91 -16.26 2.96
N LEU A 453 17.96 -17.01 1.85
CA LEU A 453 18.67 -16.57 0.66
C LEU A 453 17.99 -15.36 0.01
N ALA A 454 16.65 -15.31 -0.03
CA ALA A 454 15.89 -14.15 -0.49
C ALA A 454 16.23 -12.90 0.36
N ARG A 455 16.27 -13.05 1.70
CA ARG A 455 16.67 -11.98 2.61
C ARG A 455 18.11 -11.52 2.38
N ALA A 456 19.03 -12.47 2.16
CA ALA A 456 20.42 -12.14 1.86
C ALA A 456 20.55 -11.36 0.55
N ILE A 457 19.85 -11.78 -0.51
CA ILE A 457 19.80 -11.05 -1.78
C ILE A 457 19.23 -9.64 -1.56
N GLN A 458 18.14 -9.51 -0.80
CA GLN A 458 17.51 -8.22 -0.51
C GLN A 458 18.49 -7.24 0.14
N ILE A 459 19.20 -7.66 1.20
CA ILE A 459 20.09 -6.75 1.93
C ILE A 459 21.36 -6.39 1.14
N PHE A 460 21.77 -7.23 0.19
CA PHE A 460 22.92 -6.97 -0.69
C PHE A 460 22.53 -6.19 -1.96
N THR A 461 21.24 -6.06 -2.27
CA THR A 461 20.74 -5.20 -3.35
C THR A 461 20.80 -3.73 -2.92
N PRO A 462 21.26 -2.79 -3.77
CA PRO A 462 21.23 -1.37 -3.46
C PRO A 462 19.83 -0.89 -3.04
N GLY A 463 19.78 -0.03 -2.02
CA GLY A 463 18.54 0.50 -1.47
C GLY A 463 18.32 0.21 0.02
N ILE A 464 17.23 0.76 0.53
CA ILE A 464 16.77 0.63 1.92
C ILE A 464 15.90 -0.63 2.01
N PRO A 465 16.31 -1.67 2.77
CA PRO A 465 15.54 -2.89 2.87
C PRO A 465 14.36 -2.74 3.83
N GLN A 466 13.15 -2.84 3.29
CA GLN A 466 11.91 -2.92 4.04
C GLN A 466 11.57 -4.39 4.34
N VAL A 467 11.23 -4.68 5.59
CA VAL A 467 10.98 -6.02 6.11
C VAL A 467 9.54 -6.09 6.59
N TRP A 468 8.70 -6.84 5.88
CA TRP A 468 7.35 -7.15 6.33
C TRP A 468 7.40 -8.00 7.60
N TYR A 469 6.64 -7.61 8.63
CA TYR A 469 6.65 -8.30 9.92
C TYR A 469 6.36 -9.80 9.76
N LEU A 470 5.43 -10.17 8.88
CA LEU A 470 5.03 -11.57 8.71
C LEU A 470 6.16 -12.39 8.05
N ASP A 471 6.92 -11.79 7.12
CA ASP A 471 8.08 -12.45 6.51
C ASP A 471 9.21 -12.64 7.52
N LEU A 472 9.41 -11.69 8.44
CA LEU A 472 10.41 -11.80 9.51
C LEU A 472 10.16 -13.05 10.35
N PHE A 473 8.89 -13.38 10.60
CA PHE A 473 8.46 -14.55 11.38
C PHE A 473 8.11 -15.78 10.53
N ALA A 474 8.46 -15.80 9.24
CA ALA A 474 8.15 -16.88 8.31
C ALA A 474 6.66 -17.29 8.33
N GLY A 475 5.78 -16.28 8.39
CA GLY A 475 4.34 -16.49 8.41
C GLY A 475 3.81 -17.07 7.10
N LYS A 476 2.78 -17.91 7.22
CA LYS A 476 2.16 -18.65 6.11
C LYS A 476 0.85 -17.99 5.69
N ASN A 477 0.39 -18.35 4.49
CA ASN A 477 -0.92 -17.94 3.99
C ASN A 477 -2.05 -18.20 5.01
N ASP A 478 -2.78 -17.15 5.38
CA ASP A 478 -3.99 -17.25 6.19
C ASP A 478 -5.22 -17.39 5.30
N TYR A 479 -5.48 -18.63 4.89
CA TYR A 479 -6.62 -18.97 4.04
C TYR A 479 -7.96 -18.62 4.70
N ALA A 480 -8.06 -18.79 6.02
CA ALA A 480 -9.29 -18.53 6.74
C ALA A 480 -9.62 -17.03 6.75
N ALA A 481 -8.62 -16.16 6.94
CA ALA A 481 -8.80 -14.71 6.81
C ALA A 481 -9.16 -14.31 5.38
N ALA A 482 -8.46 -14.87 4.38
CA ALA A 482 -8.72 -14.59 2.98
C ALA A 482 -10.14 -15.01 2.53
N ASP A 483 -10.67 -16.12 3.05
CA ASP A 483 -12.01 -16.62 2.72
C ASP A 483 -13.12 -15.79 3.37
N ARG A 484 -12.90 -15.25 4.58
CA ARG A 484 -13.89 -14.42 5.28
C ARG A 484 -14.19 -13.11 4.56
N GLY A 485 -13.20 -12.49 3.91
CA GLY A 485 -13.36 -11.18 3.26
C GLY A 485 -13.70 -11.22 1.76
N GLY A 486 -13.98 -12.41 1.19
CA GLY A 486 -14.27 -12.56 -0.24
C GLY A 486 -13.13 -12.07 -1.15
N THR A 487 -13.45 -11.62 -2.37
CA THR A 487 -12.45 -11.17 -3.35
C THR A 487 -11.69 -9.90 -2.92
N GLY A 488 -12.33 -9.03 -2.12
CA GLY A 488 -11.69 -7.86 -1.51
C GLY A 488 -10.74 -8.22 -0.34
N GLY A 489 -11.05 -9.31 0.37
CA GLY A 489 -10.28 -9.82 1.51
C GLY A 489 -9.10 -10.72 1.16
N HIS A 490 -8.84 -10.99 -0.12
CA HIS A 490 -7.68 -11.81 -0.50
C HIS A 490 -6.34 -11.26 0.02
N LYS A 491 -6.22 -9.95 0.27
CA LYS A 491 -5.03 -9.36 0.90
C LYS A 491 -4.80 -9.86 2.32
N GLU A 492 -5.86 -10.21 3.05
CA GLU A 492 -5.77 -10.70 4.44
C GLU A 492 -5.00 -12.03 4.55
N ILE A 493 -4.80 -12.75 3.43
CA ILE A 493 -3.93 -13.94 3.37
C ILE A 493 -2.50 -13.65 3.87
N ASN A 494 -2.05 -12.39 3.78
CA ASN A 494 -0.70 -11.94 4.14
C ASN A 494 -0.70 -10.90 5.27
N ARG A 495 -1.75 -10.86 6.11
CA ARG A 495 -1.88 -9.84 7.15
C ARG A 495 -2.32 -10.40 8.52
N THR A 496 -1.88 -11.63 8.80
CA THR A 496 -2.15 -12.34 10.05
C THR A 496 -1.57 -11.59 11.24
N THR A 497 -2.40 -11.23 12.22
CA THR A 497 -1.92 -10.70 13.49
C THR A 497 -1.21 -11.80 14.28
N LEU A 498 0.00 -11.51 14.74
CA LEU A 498 0.81 -12.42 15.57
C LEU A 498 0.60 -12.11 17.04
N SER A 499 0.25 -13.11 17.84
CA SER A 499 0.15 -12.92 19.29
C SER A 499 1.54 -12.71 19.92
N LEU A 500 1.60 -12.13 21.12
CA LEU A 500 2.87 -12.02 21.86
C LEU A 500 3.55 -13.38 22.08
N ALA A 501 2.77 -14.46 22.23
CA ALA A 501 3.32 -15.81 22.32
C ALA A 501 3.95 -16.28 21.00
N ASP A 502 3.36 -15.92 19.85
CA ASP A 502 3.93 -16.20 18.53
C ASP A 502 5.26 -15.48 18.34
N ILE A 503 5.37 -14.23 18.82
CA ILE A 503 6.63 -13.47 18.81
C ILE A 503 7.70 -14.15 19.66
N GLU A 504 7.39 -14.48 20.92
CA GLU A 504 8.37 -15.11 21.81
C GLU A 504 8.86 -16.44 21.25
N ASN A 505 7.95 -17.27 20.74
CA ASN A 505 8.29 -18.54 20.10
C ASN A 505 9.08 -18.33 18.80
N GLY A 506 8.65 -17.38 17.96
CA GLY A 506 9.26 -17.03 16.69
C GLY A 506 10.72 -16.61 16.84
N LEU A 507 11.01 -15.76 17.81
CA LEU A 507 12.38 -15.34 18.15
C LEU A 507 13.29 -16.51 18.59
N GLN A 508 12.73 -17.66 18.96
CA GLN A 508 13.51 -18.86 19.26
C GLN A 508 13.80 -19.74 18.04
N THR A 509 13.13 -19.51 16.91
CA THR A 509 13.33 -20.32 15.70
C THR A 509 14.63 -19.94 15.00
N GLU A 510 15.25 -20.93 14.34
CA GLU A 510 16.53 -20.71 13.66
C GLU A 510 16.40 -19.72 12.50
N VAL A 511 15.35 -19.87 11.67
CA VAL A 511 15.11 -18.99 10.53
C VAL A 511 14.96 -17.51 10.94
N VAL A 512 14.25 -17.22 12.03
CA VAL A 512 14.07 -15.84 12.52
C VAL A 512 15.40 -15.29 13.04
N ARG A 513 16.12 -16.03 13.88
CA ARG A 513 17.43 -15.58 14.41
C ARG A 513 18.44 -15.32 13.30
N GLN A 514 18.46 -16.17 12.28
CA GLN A 514 19.33 -16.02 11.12
C GLN A 514 18.94 -14.80 10.26
N GLN A 515 17.64 -14.54 10.05
CA GLN A 515 17.19 -13.28 9.43
C GLN A 515 17.64 -12.06 10.24
N LEU A 516 17.44 -12.06 11.56
CA LEU A 516 17.87 -10.97 12.45
C LEU A 516 19.38 -10.73 12.39
N GLN A 517 20.19 -11.79 12.25
CA GLN A 517 21.64 -11.67 12.09
C GLN A 517 22.02 -10.98 10.77
N LEU A 518 21.38 -11.37 9.66
CA LEU A 518 21.58 -10.74 8.35
C LEU A 518 21.15 -9.26 8.36
N LEU A 519 20.00 -8.97 8.94
CA LEU A 519 19.46 -7.62 9.04
C LEU A 519 20.31 -6.71 9.94
N ARG A 520 20.76 -7.20 11.10
CA ARG A 520 21.70 -6.47 11.97
C ARG A 520 23.00 -6.14 11.23
N LEU A 521 23.55 -7.10 10.48
CA LEU A 521 24.73 -6.85 9.64
C LEU A 521 24.46 -5.73 8.65
N ARG A 522 23.33 -5.77 7.94
CA ARG A 522 22.95 -4.74 6.96
C ARG A 522 22.79 -3.35 7.57
N ASN A 523 22.21 -3.29 8.77
CA ASN A 523 21.89 -2.05 9.44
C ASN A 523 23.12 -1.37 10.08
N THR A 524 24.10 -2.16 10.52
CA THR A 524 25.22 -1.66 11.36
C THR A 524 26.58 -1.66 10.66
N HIS A 525 26.76 -2.42 9.58
CA HIS A 525 28.07 -2.58 8.95
C HIS A 525 28.36 -1.47 7.92
N PRO A 526 29.49 -0.74 8.02
CA PRO A 526 29.77 0.43 7.18
C PRO A 526 29.96 0.11 5.69
N ALA A 527 30.30 -1.15 5.35
CA ALA A 527 30.44 -1.57 3.96
C ALA A 527 29.23 -1.22 3.08
N PHE A 528 28.01 -1.26 3.61
CA PHE A 528 26.78 -0.96 2.86
C PHE A 528 26.56 0.54 2.60
N SER A 529 27.42 1.41 3.10
CA SER A 529 27.49 2.84 2.74
C SER A 529 28.52 3.11 1.64
N GLY A 530 29.26 2.09 1.21
CA GLY A 530 30.31 2.19 0.21
C GLY A 530 29.86 1.83 -1.20
N THR A 531 30.69 1.10 -1.93
CA THR A 531 30.44 0.71 -3.32
C THR A 531 30.10 -0.77 -3.43
N LEU A 532 29.17 -1.10 -4.31
CA LEU A 532 28.88 -2.47 -4.71
C LEU A 532 29.85 -2.93 -5.82
N GLU A 533 30.34 -4.15 -5.70
CA GLU A 533 31.08 -4.87 -6.74
C GLU A 533 30.27 -6.13 -7.10
N ILE A 534 29.84 -6.22 -8.36
CA ILE A 534 29.14 -7.39 -8.92
C ILE A 534 30.19 -8.25 -9.64
N HIS A 535 30.37 -9.50 -9.19
CA HIS A 535 31.42 -10.37 -9.73
C HIS A 535 30.87 -11.33 -10.80
N ASP A 536 31.66 -11.53 -11.86
CA ASP A 536 31.34 -12.52 -12.90
C ASP A 536 31.25 -13.92 -12.30
N THR A 537 30.12 -14.59 -12.52
CA THR A 537 29.86 -15.95 -12.02
C THR A 537 29.04 -16.76 -13.01
N PRO A 538 29.05 -18.11 -12.93
CA PRO A 538 28.11 -18.95 -13.66
C PRO A 538 26.66 -18.56 -13.35
N SER A 539 25.74 -18.82 -14.28
CA SER A 539 24.34 -18.36 -14.18
C SER A 539 23.59 -18.88 -12.96
N ASP A 540 24.06 -19.93 -12.28
CA ASP A 540 23.46 -20.50 -11.08
C ASP A 540 24.11 -20.02 -9.77
N ARG A 541 24.96 -18.99 -9.83
CA ARG A 541 25.71 -18.43 -8.69
C ARG A 541 25.47 -16.94 -8.55
N LEU A 542 25.64 -16.43 -7.32
CA LEU A 542 25.73 -14.99 -7.05
C LEU A 542 27.01 -14.72 -6.27
N HIS A 543 27.69 -13.63 -6.60
CA HIS A 543 28.82 -13.12 -5.85
C HIS A 543 28.78 -11.59 -5.85
N LEU A 544 28.41 -11.00 -4.71
CA LEU A 544 28.25 -9.56 -4.52
C LEU A 544 29.13 -9.11 -3.36
N THR A 545 29.85 -8.00 -3.53
CA THR A 545 30.68 -7.42 -2.47
C THR A 545 30.34 -5.95 -2.26
N TRP A 546 29.98 -5.58 -1.03
CA TRP A 546 29.95 -4.19 -0.59
C TRP A 546 31.27 -3.82 0.08
N ARG A 547 31.81 -2.63 -0.21
CA ARG A 547 33.08 -2.17 0.36
C ARG A 547 33.07 -0.68 0.67
N ASP A 548 33.50 -0.33 1.89
CA ASP A 548 33.81 1.04 2.32
C ASP A 548 35.19 1.05 3.00
N GLY A 549 36.21 1.59 2.31
CA GLY A 549 37.60 1.50 2.75
C GLY A 549 38.06 0.05 2.97
N ASP A 550 38.52 -0.25 4.19
CA ASP A 550 38.93 -1.60 4.60
C ASP A 550 37.77 -2.50 5.02
N ALA A 551 36.57 -1.93 5.25
CA ALA A 551 35.40 -2.68 5.64
C ALA A 551 34.70 -3.29 4.41
N TYR A 552 34.28 -4.54 4.51
CA TYR A 552 33.56 -5.21 3.42
C TYR A 552 32.55 -6.23 3.92
N ALA A 553 31.55 -6.52 3.09
CA ALA A 553 30.61 -7.62 3.24
C ALA A 553 30.45 -8.33 1.88
N ILE A 554 30.48 -9.66 1.85
CA ILE A 554 30.47 -10.48 0.65
C ILE A 554 29.34 -11.51 0.77
N LEU A 555 28.47 -11.59 -0.25
CA LEU A 555 27.49 -12.66 -0.43
C LEU A 555 27.98 -13.60 -1.53
N GLU A 556 28.13 -14.88 -1.22
CA GLU A 556 28.35 -15.95 -2.19
C GLU A 556 27.22 -16.96 -2.10
N ALA A 557 26.47 -17.18 -3.18
CA ALA A 557 25.31 -18.06 -3.17
C ALA A 557 25.26 -19.02 -4.37
N ASN A 558 24.58 -20.16 -4.20
CA ASN A 558 24.18 -21.08 -5.25
C ASN A 558 22.66 -21.11 -5.34
N LEU A 559 22.11 -20.65 -6.46
CA LEU A 559 20.68 -20.50 -6.68
C LEU A 559 19.94 -21.83 -6.89
N ARG A 560 20.64 -22.94 -7.17
CA ARG A 560 20.02 -24.28 -7.32
C ARG A 560 19.94 -25.04 -6.01
N SER A 561 21.01 -25.00 -5.23
CA SER A 561 21.07 -25.64 -3.91
C SER A 561 20.50 -24.76 -2.79
N HIS A 562 20.37 -23.46 -3.06
CA HIS A 562 20.08 -22.38 -2.12
C HIS A 562 21.12 -22.21 -0.99
N ASN A 563 22.26 -22.91 -1.05
CA ASN A 563 23.34 -22.74 -0.09
C ASN A 563 24.05 -21.40 -0.32
N PHE A 564 24.38 -20.68 0.75
CA PHE A 564 25.12 -19.42 0.65
C PHE A 564 25.97 -19.13 1.88
N SER A 565 26.88 -18.18 1.74
CA SER A 565 27.62 -17.60 2.86
C SER A 565 27.72 -16.10 2.77
N VAL A 566 27.74 -15.46 3.94
CA VAL A 566 28.00 -14.04 4.09
C VAL A 566 29.29 -13.86 4.89
N THR A 567 30.31 -13.28 4.26
CA THR A 567 31.59 -12.95 4.91
C THR A 567 31.67 -11.46 5.15
N HIS A 568 32.05 -11.02 6.33
CA HIS A 568 32.21 -9.59 6.62
C HIS A 568 33.43 -9.28 7.47
N ARG A 569 33.98 -8.08 7.29
CA ARG A 569 35.17 -7.59 7.99
C ARG A 569 35.11 -6.09 8.18
N GLY A 570 35.63 -5.61 9.32
CA GLY A 570 35.86 -4.19 9.56
C GLY A 570 34.62 -3.39 9.96
N GLY A 571 33.54 -4.08 10.37
CA GLY A 571 32.35 -3.46 10.98
C GLY A 571 32.26 -3.70 12.48
N PRO A 572 31.14 -3.28 13.11
CA PRO A 572 30.88 -3.52 14.53
C PRO A 572 30.87 -5.02 14.85
N GLY A 573 31.46 -5.41 15.98
CA GLY A 573 31.52 -6.80 16.42
C GLY A 573 32.77 -7.54 15.92
N ARG A 574 32.67 -8.86 15.74
CA ARG A 574 33.78 -9.71 15.27
C ARG A 574 33.61 -10.00 13.79
N ASP A 575 34.69 -9.85 13.04
CA ASP A 575 34.81 -10.38 11.66
C ASP A 575 34.35 -11.84 11.64
N GLY A 576 33.63 -12.23 10.58
CA GLY A 576 32.96 -13.52 10.58
C GLY A 576 32.52 -14.01 9.21
N VAL A 577 32.20 -15.30 9.18
CA VAL A 577 31.55 -15.96 8.05
C VAL A 577 30.28 -16.63 8.58
N MET A 578 29.14 -16.21 8.07
CA MET A 578 27.85 -16.85 8.27
C MET A 578 27.66 -17.88 7.15
N ARG A 579 27.36 -19.13 7.49
CA ARG A 579 27.16 -20.20 6.50
C ARG A 579 25.76 -20.77 6.63
N PHE A 580 25.03 -20.79 5.53
CA PHE A 580 23.67 -21.26 5.43
C PHE A 580 23.66 -22.40 4.42
N VAL A 581 23.75 -23.62 4.93
CA VAL A 581 23.89 -24.83 4.13
C VAL A 581 22.84 -25.82 4.62
N ARG A 582 22.14 -26.46 3.67
CA ARG A 582 21.16 -27.51 3.95
C ARG A 582 21.75 -28.78 4.54
#